data_AF-A0AAW8KZG2-F1
#
_entry.id   AF-A0AAW8KZG2-F1
#
_cell.length_a   1.000
_cell.length_b   1.000
_cell.length_c   1.000
_cell.angle_alpha   90.00
_cell.angle_beta   90.00
_cell.angle_gamma   90.00
#
_symmetry.space_group_name_H-M   'P 1'
#
loop_
_entity.id
_entity.type
_entity.pdbx_description
1 polymer ?
#
loop_
_entity_poly.entity_id
_entity_poly.type
_entity_poly.pdbx_seq_one_letter_code
_entity_poly.pdbx_strand_id
1 'polypeptide(L)'
;MSKTVNLPVSYRIKIFYRFLLVFGMGFACMKYLSLGLTGIFLLNLDKAEAIYLSAFIAILFYVAFVIVGFCIQSLLRLTILSIALLALFFIVTRTVGYA
;
A
#
# COMPACT_ATOMS: atom_id res chain seq x y z
N MET A 1 -23.45 -21.90 -28.14
CA MET A 1 -23.90 -20.48 -28.20
C MET A 1 -23.01 -19.63 -27.32
N SER A 2 -22.00 -18.97 -27.90
CA SER A 2 -21.19 -17.98 -27.18
C SER A 2 -22.03 -16.70 -27.11
N LYS A 3 -22.65 -16.44 -25.95
CA LYS A 3 -23.20 -15.12 -25.69
C LYS A 3 -22.02 -14.17 -25.52
N THR A 4 -21.69 -13.45 -26.58
CA THR A 4 -20.84 -12.25 -26.51
C THR A 4 -21.58 -11.25 -25.64
N VAL A 5 -21.40 -11.37 -24.32
CA VAL A 5 -21.78 -10.35 -23.37
C VAL A 5 -20.96 -9.13 -23.76
N ASN A 6 -21.61 -8.17 -24.40
CA ASN A 6 -21.10 -6.81 -24.53
C ASN A 6 -20.95 -6.28 -23.10
N LEU A 7 -19.82 -6.63 -22.48
CA LEU A 7 -19.44 -6.13 -21.17
C LEU A 7 -19.42 -4.61 -21.32
N PRO A 8 -20.31 -3.88 -20.64
CA PRO A 8 -20.41 -2.45 -20.82
C PRO A 8 -19.04 -1.84 -20.56
N VAL A 9 -18.64 -0.84 -21.35
CA VAL A 9 -17.36 -0.11 -21.19
C VAL A 9 -17.09 0.25 -19.72
N SER A 10 -18.16 0.49 -18.95
CA SER A 10 -18.17 0.69 -17.50
C SER A 10 -17.45 -0.40 -16.68
N TYR A 11 -17.53 -1.68 -17.07
CA TYR A 11 -16.82 -2.78 -16.38
C TYR A 11 -15.31 -2.73 -16.64
N ARG A 12 -14.89 -2.40 -17.87
CA ARG A 12 -13.47 -2.24 -18.22
C ARG A 12 -12.84 -1.06 -17.48
N ILE A 13 -13.57 0.06 -17.39
CA ILE A 13 -13.15 1.25 -16.64
C ILE A 13 -13.01 0.93 -15.14
N LYS A 14 -13.93 0.14 -14.54
CA LYS A 14 -13.82 -0.27 -13.14
C LYS A 14 -12.55 -1.09 -12.84
N ILE A 15 -12.16 -1.99 -13.75
CA ILE A 15 -10.92 -2.77 -13.63
C ILE A 15 -9.69 -1.86 -13.70
N PHE A 16 -9.67 -0.94 -14.66
CA PHE A 16 -8.57 0.02 -14.80
C PHE A 16 -8.43 0.93 -13.58
N TYR A 17 -9.56 1.40 -13.04
CA TYR A 17 -9.60 2.20 -11.83
C TYR A 17 -9.08 1.41 -10.62
N ARG A 18 -9.45 0.13 -10.49
CA ARG A 18 -8.97 -0.74 -9.42
C ARG A 18 -7.46 -0.96 -9.50
N PHE A 19 -6.95 -1.17 -10.71
CA PHE A 19 -5.51 -1.32 -10.95
C PHE A 19 -4.75 -0.05 -10.55
N LEU A 20 -5.22 1.11 -11.02
CA LEU A 20 -4.61 2.40 -10.72
C LEU A 20 -4.68 2.76 -9.24
N LEU A 21 -5.78 2.39 -8.55
CA LEU A 21 -5.93 2.61 -7.12
C LEU A 21 -5.01 1.68 -6.32
N VAL A 22 -4.96 0.38 -6.63
CA VAL A 22 -4.07 -0.58 -5.93
C VAL A 22 -2.60 -0.22 -6.13
N PHE A 23 -2.17 0.07 -7.36
CA PHE A 23 -0.79 0.48 -7.64
C PHE A 23 -0.47 1.87 -7.08
N GLY A 24 -1.34 2.86 -7.32
CA GLY A 24 -1.11 4.25 -6.90
C GLY A 24 -1.14 4.42 -5.39
N MET A 25 -2.20 3.95 -4.72
CA MET A 25 -2.29 4.01 -3.25
C MET A 25 -1.27 3.10 -2.59
N GLY A 26 -1.00 1.91 -3.16
CA GLY A 26 0.03 1.01 -2.66
C GLY A 26 1.41 1.66 -2.69
N PHE A 27 1.75 2.36 -3.77
CA PHE A 27 3.04 3.07 -3.91
C PHE A 27 3.16 4.23 -2.92
N ALA A 28 2.09 5.02 -2.76
CA ALA A 28 2.07 6.09 -1.77
C ALA A 28 2.26 5.51 -0.34
N CYS A 29 1.53 4.44 -0.01
CA CYS A 29 1.63 3.77 1.28
C CYS A 29 3.04 3.21 1.53
N MET A 30 3.64 2.55 0.54
CA MET A 30 5.01 2.04 0.58
C MET A 30 6.02 3.16 0.91
N LYS A 31 5.88 4.33 0.28
CA LYS A 31 6.77 5.48 0.51
C LYS A 31 6.66 6.00 1.95
N TYR A 32 5.43 6.18 2.46
CA TYR A 32 5.21 6.64 3.83
C TYR A 32 5.70 5.62 4.85
N LEU A 33 5.47 4.34 4.60
CA LEU A 33 5.94 3.23 5.43
C LEU A 33 7.45 3.20 5.52
N SER A 34 8.15 3.31 4.37
CA SER A 34 9.60 3.33 4.34
C SER A 34 10.18 4.55 5.07
N LEU A 35 9.59 5.73 4.92
CA LEU A 35 10.02 6.92 5.67
C LEU A 35 9.82 6.75 7.19
N GLY A 36 8.65 6.25 7.62
CA GLY A 36 8.36 6.01 9.04
C GLY A 36 9.28 4.97 9.67
N LEU A 37 9.48 3.82 9.01
CA LEU A 37 10.39 2.78 9.49
C LEU A 37 11.84 3.25 9.52
N THR A 38 12.29 4.03 8.53
CA THR A 38 13.66 4.56 8.52
C THR A 38 13.91 5.45 9.73
N GLY A 39 12.93 6.28 10.12
CA GLY A 39 13.01 7.10 11.33
C GLY A 39 13.14 6.27 12.60
N ILE A 40 12.37 5.18 12.73
CA ILE A 40 12.45 4.27 13.89
C ILE A 40 13.78 3.52 13.93
N PHE A 41 14.22 3.00 12.79
CA PHE A 41 15.46 2.21 12.73
C PHE A 41 16.69 3.06 12.92
N LEU A 42 16.69 4.35 12.55
CA LEU A 42 17.80 5.26 12.86
C LEU A 42 18.06 5.43 14.36
N LEU A 43 17.07 5.18 15.22
CA LEU A 43 17.22 5.26 16.67
C LEU A 43 17.97 4.05 17.26
N ASN A 44 18.03 2.93 16.54
CA ASN A 44 18.60 1.67 17.05
C ASN A 44 19.76 1.12 16.18
N LEU A 45 19.85 1.50 14.90
CA LEU A 45 20.81 0.98 13.92
C LEU A 45 21.58 2.11 13.22
N ASP A 46 22.72 1.75 12.63
CA ASP A 46 23.48 2.63 11.76
C ASP A 46 22.65 3.08 10.54
N LYS A 47 22.93 4.28 10.06
CA LYS A 47 22.16 4.98 9.02
C LYS A 47 22.03 4.14 7.74
N ALA A 48 23.05 3.38 7.37
CA ALA A 48 23.00 2.55 6.17
C ALA A 48 22.07 1.35 6.33
N GLU A 49 22.14 0.66 7.47
CA GLU A 49 21.35 -0.54 7.74
C GLU A 49 19.87 -0.22 7.95
N ALA A 50 19.58 0.89 8.64
CA ALA A 50 18.22 1.38 8.87
C ALA A 50 17.46 1.65 7.56
N ILE A 51 18.14 2.27 6.58
CA ILE A 51 17.54 2.58 5.27
C ILE A 51 17.30 1.30 4.47
N TYR A 52 18.27 0.38 4.45
CA TYR A 52 18.14 -0.89 3.71
C TYR A 52 17.02 -1.77 4.27
N LEU A 53 16.97 -1.94 5.59
CA LEU A 53 15.96 -2.77 6.25
C LEU A 53 14.55 -2.19 6.06
N SER A 54 14.42 -0.87 6.20
CA SER A 54 13.16 -0.16 5.98
C SER A 54 12.67 -0.30 4.53
N ALA A 55 13.54 -0.10 3.54
CA ALA A 55 13.20 -0.27 2.14
C ALA A 55 12.79 -1.71 1.83
N PHE A 56 13.48 -2.70 2.40
CA PHE A 56 13.16 -4.12 2.24
C PHE A 56 11.76 -4.47 2.76
N ILE A 57 11.44 -4.02 3.98
CA ILE A 57 10.12 -4.24 4.59
C ILE A 57 9.02 -3.52 3.78
N ALA A 58 9.30 -2.33 3.27
CA ALA A 58 8.35 -1.58 2.44
C ALA A 58 8.04 -2.28 1.11
N ILE A 59 9.05 -2.88 0.47
CA ILE A 59 8.84 -3.66 -0.76
C ILE A 59 7.98 -4.90 -0.47
N LEU A 60 8.27 -5.64 0.60
CA LEU A 60 7.47 -6.82 1.00
C LEU A 60 6.02 -6.43 1.30
N PHE A 61 5.83 -5.32 2.01
CA PHE A 61 4.51 -4.80 2.33
C PHE A 61 3.75 -4.40 1.06
N TYR A 62 4.40 -3.74 0.11
CA TYR A 62 3.82 -3.37 -1.17
C TYR A 62 3.36 -4.59 -1.97
N VAL A 63 4.19 -5.64 -2.07
CA VAL A 63 3.84 -6.87 -2.78
C VAL A 63 2.62 -7.54 -2.14
N ALA A 64 2.59 -7.65 -0.81
CA ALA A 64 1.44 -8.20 -0.09
C ALA A 64 0.17 -7.36 -0.30
N PHE A 65 0.29 -6.03 -0.27
CA PHE A 65 -0.81 -5.11 -0.50
C PHE A 65 -1.38 -5.24 -1.91
N VAL A 66 -0.53 -5.38 -2.93
CA VAL A 66 -0.95 -5.57 -4.31
C VAL A 66 -1.68 -6.92 -4.46
N ILE A 67 -1.16 -8.01 -3.88
CA ILE A 67 -1.80 -9.34 -3.92
C ILE A 67 -3.18 -9.31 -3.25
N VAL A 68 -3.30 -8.73 -2.06
CA VAL A 68 -4.59 -8.56 -1.36
C VAL A 68 -5.53 -7.62 -2.14
N GLY A 69 -4.98 -6.60 -2.79
CA GLY A 69 -5.65 -5.69 -3.71
C GLY A 69 -6.39 -6.38 -4.85
N PHE A 70 -5.78 -7.40 -5.43
CA PHE A 70 -6.39 -8.23 -6.47
C PHE A 70 -7.31 -9.30 -5.91
N CYS A 71 -7.04 -9.83 -4.71
CA CYS A 71 -7.80 -10.91 -4.11
C CYS A 71 -9.16 -10.45 -3.53
N ILE A 72 -9.28 -9.19 -3.11
CA ILE A 72 -10.52 -8.66 -2.53
C ILE A 72 -11.47 -8.16 -3.62
N GLN A 73 -12.59 -8.87 -3.82
CA GLN A 73 -13.67 -8.51 -4.76
C GLN A 73 -14.47 -7.26 -4.33
N SER A 74 -14.41 -6.85 -3.06
CA SER A 74 -15.12 -5.66 -2.52
C SER A 74 -14.19 -4.44 -2.37
N LEU A 75 -14.45 -3.38 -3.14
CA LEU A 75 -13.71 -2.11 -3.07
C LEU A 75 -13.69 -1.51 -1.65
N LEU A 76 -14.81 -1.55 -0.92
CA LEU A 76 -14.92 -0.94 0.41
C LEU A 76 -14.00 -1.57 1.46
N ARG A 77 -13.91 -2.91 1.48
CA ARG A 77 -13.01 -3.60 2.43
C ARG A 77 -11.55 -3.29 2.14
N LEU A 78 -11.19 -3.15 0.87
CA LEU A 78 -9.84 -2.79 0.48
C LEU A 78 -9.51 -1.35 0.91
N THR A 79 -10.43 -0.41 0.69
CA THR A 79 -10.22 0.99 1.10
C THR A 79 -10.12 1.13 2.62
N ILE A 80 -10.97 0.45 3.40
CA ILE A 80 -10.91 0.48 4.88
C ILE A 80 -9.58 -0.08 5.37
N LEU A 81 -9.12 -1.21 4.82
CA LEU A 81 -7.87 -1.82 5.22
C LEU A 81 -6.65 -0.94 4.84
N SER A 82 -6.70 -0.32 3.66
CA SER A 82 -5.68 0.63 3.20
C SER A 82 -5.64 1.90 4.06
N ILE A 83 -6.81 2.45 4.41
CA ILE A 83 -6.94 3.64 5.26
C ILE A 83 -6.49 3.33 6.69
N ALA A 84 -6.85 2.17 7.24
CA ALA A 84 -6.42 1.74 8.55
C ALA A 84 -4.90 1.60 8.62
N LEU A 85 -4.28 1.02 7.59
CA LEU A 85 -2.83 0.91 7.46
C LEU A 85 -2.16 2.27 7.29
N LEU A 86 -2.72 3.15 6.47
CA LEU A 86 -2.22 4.51 6.31
C LEU A 86 -2.28 5.28 7.64
N ALA A 87 -3.39 5.16 8.38
CA ALA A 87 -3.58 5.79 9.67
C ALA A 87 -2.61 5.23 10.72
N LEU A 88 -2.38 3.92 10.74
CA LEU A 88 -1.41 3.28 11.62
C LEU A 88 0.01 3.78 11.33
N PHE A 89 0.42 3.78 10.06
CA PHE A 89 1.74 4.28 9.66
C PHE A 89 1.91 5.78 9.91
N PHE A 90 0.84 6.55 9.74
CA PHE A 90 0.82 7.96 10.05
C PHE A 90 1.01 8.22 11.55
N ILE A 91 0.33 7.47 12.41
CA ILE A 91 0.50 7.55 13.87
C ILE A 91 1.95 7.22 14.24
N VAL A 92 2.48 6.12 13.72
CA VAL A 92 3.87 5.70 13.96
C VAL A 92 4.88 6.78 13.52
N THR A 93 4.68 7.38 12.34
CA THR A 93 5.52 8.47 11.84
C THR A 93 5.43 9.71 12.73
N ARG A 94 4.23 10.02 13.25
CA ARG A 94 4.02 11.17 14.14
C ARG A 94 4.59 10.96 15.53
N THR A 95 4.58 9.74 16.07
CA THR A 95 5.20 9.44 17.36
C THR A 95 6.73 9.48 17.31
N VAL A 96 7.31 9.19 16.14
CA VAL A 96 8.78 9.21 15.94
C VAL A 96 9.30 10.61 15.66
N GLY A 97 8.55 11.47 14.96
CA GLY A 97 8.95 12.87 14.73
C GLY A 97 8.91 13.78 15.97
N TYR A 98 8.44 13.27 17.11
CA TYR A 98 8.40 13.98 18.41
C TYR A 98 9.39 13.41 19.45
N ALA A 99 10.17 12.39 19.10
CA ALA A 99 11.26 11.85 19.93
C ALA A 99 12.61 12.33 19.40
#